data_AF-A0A2V7KU09-F1
#
_entry.id   AF-A0A2V7KU09-F1
#
_cell.length_a   1.000
_cell.length_b   1.000
_cell.length_c   1.000
_cell.angle_alpha   90.00
_cell.angle_beta   90.00
_cell.angle_gamma   90.00
#
_symmetry.space_group_name_H-M   'P 1'
#
loop_
_entity.id
_entity.type
_entity.pdbx_description
1 polymer ?
#
loop_
_entity_poly.entity_id
_entity_poly.type
_entity_poly.pdbx_seq_one_letter_code
_entity_poly.pdbx_strand_id
1 'polypeptide(L)'
;MKRLFTAVLLAGLIGVGLSCGGDGLTMSGPGELKVRLISPNSGLDSAIVFTITGPAALTSAVAAPGLRLFQQPVGGTSTRFALIGQLNNGATILTIGVQDLGALSQYSGSITGVAVPSYALRVLPGGYALAVLR
;
A
#
# COMPACT_ATOMS: atom_id res chain seq x y z
N MET A 1 60.58 31.62 38.57
CA MET A 1 60.76 31.47 37.10
C MET A 1 60.23 30.10 36.68
N LYS A 2 59.47 30.01 35.57
CA LYS A 2 58.79 28.84 34.93
C LYS A 2 57.58 28.26 35.72
N ARG A 3 56.28 28.44 35.40
CA ARG A 3 55.42 28.27 34.17
C ARG A 3 55.41 26.80 33.68
N LEU A 4 54.32 26.04 33.46
CA LEU A 4 52.87 26.22 33.13
C LEU A 4 52.08 24.94 33.57
N PHE A 5 50.86 25.01 34.14
CA PHE A 5 49.51 24.93 33.53
C PHE A 5 49.12 23.67 32.72
N THR A 6 48.16 22.91 33.30
CA THR A 6 46.94 22.26 32.74
C THR A 6 47.01 21.10 31.74
N ALA A 7 46.38 19.96 32.08
CA ALA A 7 45.23 19.36 31.36
C ALA A 7 44.70 18.09 32.07
N VAL A 8 43.40 18.08 32.40
CA VAL A 8 42.61 16.93 32.87
C VAL A 8 41.70 16.51 31.72
N LEU A 9 41.54 15.20 31.49
CA LEU A 9 40.43 14.44 30.84
C LEU A 9 41.02 13.23 30.09
N LEU A 10 40.42 12.05 29.96
CA LEU A 10 39.22 11.39 30.50
C LEU A 10 39.33 9.91 30.09
N ALA A 11 38.56 9.08 30.77
CA ALA A 11 38.39 7.62 30.64
C ALA A 11 38.33 7.02 29.22
N GLY A 12 38.88 5.82 29.09
CA GLY A 12 38.60 4.86 28.01
C GLY A 12 38.22 3.51 28.59
N LEU A 13 36.93 3.33 28.88
CA LEU A 13 36.32 2.07 29.30
C LEU A 13 35.78 1.30 28.08
N ILE A 14 36.18 0.03 27.98
CA ILE A 14 35.40 -1.16 27.61
C ILE A 14 34.77 -1.20 26.20
N GLY A 15 35.21 -2.18 25.41
CA GLY A 15 34.48 -2.65 24.24
C GLY A 15 33.47 -3.74 24.58
N VAL A 16 32.38 -3.85 23.82
CA VAL A 16 31.61 -5.09 23.59
C VAL A 16 30.82 -4.93 22.27
N GLY A 17 30.87 -5.95 21.41
CA GLY A 17 29.73 -6.30 20.54
C GLY A 17 29.74 -5.75 19.12
N LEU A 18 30.46 -6.43 18.21
CA LEU A 18 30.04 -6.50 16.81
C LEU A 18 28.74 -7.29 16.74
N SER A 19 27.60 -6.63 16.99
CA SER A 19 26.28 -7.18 16.68
C SER A 19 26.02 -6.97 15.19
N CYS A 20 25.78 -8.10 14.52
CA CYS A 20 25.45 -8.20 13.11
C CYS A 20 24.19 -7.36 12.80
N GLY A 21 24.39 -6.22 12.15
CA GLY A 21 23.31 -5.36 11.64
C GLY A 21 22.52 -6.07 10.55
N GLY A 22 21.50 -6.80 10.97
CA GLY A 22 20.60 -7.55 10.11
C GLY A 22 19.16 -7.33 10.53
N ASP A 23 18.82 -6.11 10.96
CA ASP A 23 17.42 -5.71 11.07
C ASP A 23 16.89 -5.58 9.64
N GLY A 24 16.28 -6.65 9.13
CA GLY A 24 15.37 -6.54 8.02
C GLY A 24 14.36 -5.47 8.42
N LEU A 25 14.51 -4.27 7.86
CA LEU A 25 13.72 -3.10 8.23
C LEU A 25 12.25 -3.46 8.11
N THR A 26 11.62 -3.80 9.23
CA THR A 26 10.18 -3.79 9.37
C THR A 26 9.81 -2.32 9.28
N MET A 27 9.66 -1.83 8.05
CA MET A 27 9.22 -0.48 7.75
C MET A 27 7.81 -0.36 8.33
N SER A 28 7.77 0.20 9.53
CA SER A 28 6.57 0.56 10.26
C SER A 28 6.39 2.07 10.18
N GLY A 29 5.14 2.51 10.17
CA GLY A 29 4.75 3.90 10.02
C GLY A 29 4.01 4.19 8.71
N PRO A 30 3.55 5.44 8.53
CA PRO A 30 2.67 5.82 7.43
C PRO A 30 3.32 5.63 6.07
N GLY A 31 2.51 5.29 5.08
CA GLY A 31 3.00 5.14 3.72
C GLY A 31 1.91 4.80 2.73
N GLU A 32 2.30 4.39 1.53
CA GLU A 32 1.40 4.06 0.44
C GLU A 32 1.47 2.59 0.07
N LEU A 33 0.31 2.00 -0.26
CA LEU A 33 0.17 0.67 -0.81
C LEU A 33 -0.43 0.76 -2.21
N LYS A 34 0.02 -0.12 -3.10
CA LYS A 34 -0.49 -0.30 -4.45
C LYS A 34 -1.51 -1.42 -4.48
N VAL A 35 -2.65 -1.17 -5.09
CA VAL A 35 -3.66 -2.17 -5.40
C VAL A 35 -3.50 -2.55 -6.87
N ARG A 36 -3.05 -3.78 -7.11
CA ARG A 36 -2.83 -4.34 -8.44
C ARG A 36 -3.98 -5.26 -8.83
N LEU A 37 -4.49 -5.08 -10.05
CA LEU A 37 -5.53 -5.92 -10.62
C LEU A 37 -4.94 -7.20 -11.21
N ILE A 38 -5.56 -8.33 -10.90
CA ILE A 38 -5.42 -9.57 -11.65
C ILE A 38 -6.75 -9.77 -12.39
N SER A 39 -6.69 -9.82 -13.73
CA SER A 39 -7.86 -9.97 -14.59
C SER A 39 -7.64 -11.05 -15.65
N PRO A 40 -8.61 -11.94 -15.88
CA PRO A 40 -8.58 -12.88 -17.00
C PRO A 40 -8.94 -12.20 -18.34
N ASN A 41 -9.44 -10.96 -18.32
CA ASN A 41 -9.93 -10.23 -19.50
C ASN A 41 -9.17 -8.91 -19.71
N SER A 42 -7.84 -8.98 -19.77
CA SER A 42 -6.98 -7.79 -19.88
C SER A 42 -7.38 -6.87 -21.03
N GLY A 43 -7.64 -5.60 -20.73
CA GLY A 43 -7.98 -4.57 -21.71
C GLY A 43 -9.42 -4.64 -22.23
N LEU A 44 -10.21 -5.64 -21.83
CA LEU A 44 -11.60 -5.82 -22.24
C LEU A 44 -12.59 -5.35 -21.17
N ASP A 45 -12.09 -4.79 -20.07
CA ASP A 45 -12.85 -4.32 -18.92
C ASP A 45 -12.71 -2.79 -18.81
N SER A 46 -13.81 -2.11 -18.51
CA SER A 46 -13.88 -0.64 -18.46
C SER A 46 -14.33 -0.08 -17.11
N ALA A 47 -14.82 -0.92 -16.20
CA ALA A 47 -15.13 -0.52 -14.84
C ALA A 47 -14.99 -1.67 -13.85
N ILE A 48 -14.64 -1.36 -12.61
CA ILE A 48 -14.54 -2.30 -11.50
C ILE A 48 -15.05 -1.67 -10.22
N VAL A 49 -15.80 -2.44 -9.43
CA VAL A 49 -16.24 -2.09 -8.09
C VAL A 49 -15.63 -3.07 -7.11
N PHE A 50 -14.92 -2.56 -6.11
CA PHE A 50 -14.23 -3.37 -5.13
C PHE A 50 -14.19 -2.68 -3.77
N THR A 51 -13.86 -3.45 -2.74
CA THR A 51 -13.72 -2.98 -1.37
C THR A 51 -12.33 -3.32 -0.89
N ILE A 52 -11.66 -2.37 -0.24
CA ILE A 52 -10.45 -2.62 0.54
C ILE A 52 -10.82 -2.61 2.01
N THR A 53 -10.40 -3.66 2.73
CA THR A 53 -10.57 -3.79 4.18
C THR A 53 -9.20 -3.92 4.83
N GLY A 54 -8.99 -3.25 5.95
CA GLY A 54 -7.75 -3.27 6.72
C GLY A 54 -7.95 -2.88 8.18
N PRO A 55 -6.86 -2.81 8.97
CA PRO A 55 -6.94 -2.59 10.42
C PRO A 55 -7.24 -1.16 10.84
N ALA A 56 -7.06 -0.20 9.93
CA ALA A 56 -7.30 1.22 10.19
C ALA A 56 -7.88 1.91 8.95
N ALA A 57 -8.42 3.10 9.14
CA ALA A 57 -8.89 3.93 8.04
C ALA A 57 -7.75 4.29 7.08
N LEU A 58 -8.07 4.28 5.79
CA LEU A 58 -7.16 4.76 4.75
C LEU A 58 -6.98 6.28 4.87
N THR A 59 -5.78 6.77 4.60
CA THR A 59 -5.44 8.21 4.69
C THR A 59 -5.59 8.93 3.36
N SER A 60 -5.43 8.21 2.26
CA SER A 60 -5.59 8.73 0.90
C SER A 60 -5.98 7.61 -0.05
N ALA A 61 -6.49 7.99 -1.22
CA ALA A 61 -6.74 7.07 -2.32
C ALA A 61 -6.60 7.85 -3.64
N VAL A 62 -5.74 7.36 -4.51
CA VAL A 62 -5.40 7.99 -5.79
C VAL A 62 -5.51 6.93 -6.89
N ALA A 63 -6.39 7.16 -7.86
CA ALA A 63 -6.50 6.28 -9.02
C ALA A 63 -5.27 6.38 -9.92
N ALA A 64 -4.93 5.27 -10.57
CA ALA A 64 -3.89 5.29 -11.59
C ALA A 64 -4.27 6.20 -12.79
N PRO A 65 -3.28 6.72 -13.54
CA PRO A 65 -3.55 7.55 -14.70
C PRO A 65 -4.52 6.88 -15.69
N GLY A 66 -5.47 7.65 -16.21
CA GLY A 66 -6.50 7.15 -17.13
C GLY A 66 -7.69 6.47 -16.45
N LEU A 67 -7.67 6.31 -15.12
CA LEU A 67 -8.81 5.83 -14.34
C LEU A 67 -9.49 7.00 -13.59
N ARG A 68 -10.82 6.96 -13.54
CA ARG A 68 -11.65 7.87 -12.74
C ARG A 68 -12.05 7.18 -11.46
N LEU A 69 -11.78 7.83 -10.33
CA LEU A 69 -12.08 7.32 -8.98
C LEU A 69 -13.44 7.79 -8.48
N PHE A 70 -14.25 6.85 -8.02
CA PHE A 70 -15.40 7.08 -7.16
C PHE A 70 -15.20 6.27 -5.88
N GLN A 71 -15.48 6.87 -4.74
CA GLN A 71 -15.24 6.21 -3.46
C GLN A 71 -16.26 6.64 -2.41
N GLN A 72 -16.49 5.77 -1.44
CA GLN A 72 -17.10 6.17 -0.18
C GLN A 72 -16.12 7.02 0.64
N PRO A 73 -16.60 7.81 1.62
CA PRO A 73 -15.72 8.52 2.54
C PRO A 73 -14.70 7.58 3.18
N VAL A 74 -13.42 7.94 3.11
CA VAL A 74 -12.36 7.26 3.84
C VAL A 74 -12.51 7.63 5.33
N GLY A 75 -12.56 6.63 6.20
CA GLY A 75 -12.82 6.86 7.62
C GLY A 75 -13.18 5.61 8.43
N GLY A 76 -13.60 4.54 7.75
CA GLY A 76 -13.77 3.21 8.36
C GLY A 76 -12.63 2.26 8.02
N THR A 77 -12.64 1.07 8.63
CA THR A 77 -11.73 -0.05 8.32
C THR A 77 -12.03 -0.74 6.99
N SER A 78 -13.11 -0.33 6.31
CA SER A 78 -13.51 -0.82 5.00
C SER A 78 -13.93 0.36 4.14
N THR A 79 -13.43 0.44 2.90
CA THR A 79 -13.77 1.49 1.94
C THR A 79 -14.10 0.86 0.60
N ARG A 80 -15.26 1.23 0.04
CA ARG A 80 -15.69 0.82 -1.29
C ARG A 80 -15.24 1.81 -2.35
N PHE A 81 -14.75 1.28 -3.44
CA PHE A 81 -14.25 2.01 -4.61
C PHE A 81 -14.97 1.55 -5.87
N ALA A 82 -15.13 2.48 -6.80
CA ALA A 82 -15.40 2.19 -8.19
C ALA A 82 -14.38 2.94 -9.06
N LEU A 83 -13.75 2.21 -9.98
CA LEU A 83 -12.84 2.78 -10.97
C LEU A 83 -13.45 2.62 -12.35
N ILE A 84 -13.38 3.68 -13.15
CA ILE A 84 -13.82 3.68 -14.55
C ILE A 84 -12.65 4.06 -15.45
N GLY A 85 -12.39 3.24 -16.47
CA GLY A 85 -11.30 3.36 -17.43
C GLY A 85 -10.80 1.98 -17.85
N GLN A 86 -9.86 1.93 -18.80
CA GLN A 86 -9.36 0.65 -19.31
C GLN A 86 -8.60 -0.12 -18.22
N LEU A 87 -9.04 -1.35 -17.94
CA LEU A 87 -8.46 -2.21 -16.92
C LEU A 87 -7.59 -3.28 -17.57
N ASN A 88 -6.28 -3.21 -17.31
CA ASN A 88 -5.30 -4.16 -17.81
C ASN A 88 -4.86 -5.11 -16.70
N ASN A 89 -4.61 -6.37 -17.04
CA ASN A 89 -4.08 -7.35 -16.10
C ASN A 89 -2.69 -6.93 -15.62
N GLY A 90 -2.43 -7.06 -14.32
CA GLY A 90 -1.16 -6.69 -13.69
C GLY A 90 -0.97 -5.19 -13.46
N ALA A 91 -1.91 -4.33 -13.88
CA ALA A 91 -1.81 -2.89 -13.65
C ALA A 91 -2.11 -2.54 -12.18
N THR A 92 -1.35 -1.60 -11.62
CA THR A 92 -1.78 -0.87 -10.42
C THR A 92 -2.94 0.03 -10.80
N ILE A 93 -4.10 -0.18 -10.16
CA ILE A 93 -5.33 0.57 -10.47
C ILE A 93 -5.62 1.64 -9.41
N LEU A 94 -5.08 1.47 -8.20
CA LEU A 94 -5.26 2.40 -7.09
C LEU A 94 -3.99 2.42 -6.22
N THR A 95 -3.61 3.59 -5.75
CA THR A 95 -2.63 3.78 -4.66
C THR A 95 -3.39 4.28 -3.44
N ILE A 96 -3.24 3.62 -2.30
CA ILE A 96 -3.91 3.96 -1.04
C ILE A 96 -2.89 4.35 0.01
N GLY A 97 -3.18 5.41 0.77
CA GLY A 97 -2.41 5.78 1.95
C GLY A 97 -2.87 4.98 3.17
N VAL A 98 -1.91 4.55 3.99
CA VAL A 98 -2.14 3.81 5.24
C VAL A 98 -1.34 4.43 6.40
N GLN A 99 -1.82 4.19 7.62
CA GLN A 99 -1.17 4.67 8.84
C GLN A 99 0.07 3.86 9.21
N ASP A 100 0.13 2.59 8.82
CA ASP A 100 1.25 1.71 9.12
C ASP A 100 1.48 0.66 8.02
N LEU A 101 2.62 0.75 7.33
CA LEU A 101 3.06 -0.24 6.35
C LEU A 101 3.43 -1.60 6.98
N GLY A 102 3.67 -1.65 8.29
CA GLY A 102 3.87 -2.88 9.05
C GLY A 102 2.65 -3.79 9.03
N ALA A 103 1.46 -3.22 8.83
CA ALA A 103 0.19 -3.95 8.83
C ALA A 103 -0.27 -4.44 7.44
N LEU A 104 0.61 -4.43 6.43
CA LEU A 104 0.30 -4.83 5.04
C LEU A 104 -0.50 -6.13 4.93
N SER A 105 -0.11 -7.17 5.67
CA SER A 105 -0.74 -8.50 5.62
C SER A 105 -2.19 -8.53 6.11
N GLN A 106 -2.64 -7.47 6.77
CA GLN A 106 -4.01 -7.31 7.27
C GLN A 106 -4.92 -6.59 6.26
N TYR A 107 -4.35 -6.04 5.17
CA TYR A 107 -5.12 -5.44 4.10
C TYR A 107 -5.55 -6.50 3.08
N SER A 108 -6.82 -6.47 2.70
CA SER A 108 -7.40 -7.36 1.69
C SER A 108 -8.34 -6.62 0.77
N GLY A 109 -8.51 -7.13 -0.46
CA GLY A 109 -9.41 -6.57 -1.46
C GLY A 109 -10.43 -7.60 -1.93
N SER A 110 -11.69 -7.18 -2.05
CA SER A 110 -12.76 -8.01 -2.62
C SER A 110 -13.42 -7.29 -3.80
N ILE A 111 -13.64 -8.02 -4.89
CA ILE A 111 -14.26 -7.48 -6.11
C ILE A 111 -15.74 -7.85 -6.08
N THR A 112 -16.61 -6.86 -6.30
CA THR A 112 -18.08 -7.04 -6.29
C THR A 112 -18.72 -6.83 -7.66
N GLY A 113 -17.99 -6.27 -8.62
CA GLY A 113 -18.47 -6.13 -9.99
C GLY A 113 -17.36 -5.70 -10.94
N VAL A 114 -17.44 -6.17 -12.18
CA VAL A 114 -16.60 -5.75 -13.30
C VAL A 114 -17.52 -5.55 -14.50
N ALA A 115 -17.32 -4.49 -15.27
CA ALA A 115 -18.12 -4.20 -16.45
C ALA A 115 -17.24 -4.12 -17.71
N VAL A 116 -17.82 -4.56 -18.83
CA VAL A 116 -17.25 -4.37 -20.18
C VAL A 116 -17.56 -2.96 -20.71
N PRO A 117 -16.92 -2.50 -21.80
CA PRO A 117 -17.16 -1.18 -22.39
C PRO A 117 -18.62 -0.85 -22.70
N SER A 118 -19.48 -1.85 -22.95
CA SER A 118 -20.91 -1.67 -23.17
C SER A 118 -21.74 -1.51 -21.88
N TYR A 119 -21.09 -1.38 -20.72
CA TYR A 119 -21.69 -1.29 -19.38
C TYR A 119 -22.39 -2.57 -18.89
N ALA A 120 -22.33 -3.65 -19.67
CA ALA A 120 -22.79 -4.96 -19.20
C ALA A 120 -21.86 -5.48 -18.09
N LEU A 121 -22.46 -5.94 -16.99
CA LEU A 121 -21.71 -6.60 -15.92
C LEU A 121 -21.23 -7.97 -16.39
N ARG A 122 -20.01 -8.32 -16.00
CA ARG A 122 -19.54 -9.69 -16.11
C ARG A 122 -20.19 -10.55 -15.04
N VAL A 123 -20.63 -11.74 -15.45
CA VAL A 123 -20.72 -12.87 -14.51
C VAL A 123 -19.29 -13.15 -14.06
N LEU A 124 -19.00 -13.09 -12.76
CA LEU A 124 -17.64 -13.23 -12.22
C LEU A 124 -17.33 -14.72 -11.99
N PRO A 125 -16.70 -15.45 -12.94
CA PRO A 125 -16.59 -16.91 -12.88
C PRO A 125 -15.31 -17.36 -12.17
N GLY A 126 -14.68 -16.47 -11.39
CA GLY A 126 -13.30 -16.62 -10.89
C GLY A 126 -12.26 -15.93 -11.78
N GLY A 127 -11.00 -15.96 -11.34
CA GLY A 127 -9.85 -15.37 -12.07
C GLY A 127 -9.60 -13.87 -11.83
N TYR A 128 -10.58 -13.15 -11.30
CA TYR A 128 -10.39 -11.78 -10.83
C TYR A 128 -9.85 -11.75 -9.41
N ALA A 129 -8.81 -10.97 -9.16
CA ALA A 129 -8.27 -10.75 -7.82
C ALA A 129 -7.61 -9.38 -7.69
N LEU A 130 -7.45 -8.94 -6.45
CA LEU A 130 -6.66 -7.76 -6.10
C LEU A 130 -5.47 -8.20 -5.27
N ALA A 131 -4.29 -7.72 -5.65
CA ALA A 131 -3.09 -7.87 -4.85
C ALA A 131 -2.75 -6.51 -4.22
N VAL A 132 -2.63 -6.48 -2.90
CA VAL A 132 -2.19 -5.29 -2.15
C VAL A 132 -0.70 -5.45 -1.87
N LEU A 133 0.10 -4.49 -2.33
CA LEU A 133 1.56 -4.53 -2.30
C LEU A 133 2.13 -3.16 -1.91
N ARG A 134 3.42 -3.12 -1.61
CA ARG A 134 4.20 -1.88 -1.49
C ARG A 134 4.62 -1.38 -2.88
#